data_AF-A0A432WM89-F1
#
_entry.id   AF-A0A432WM89-F1
#
_cell.length_a   1.000
_cell.length_b   1.000
_cell.length_c   1.000
_cell.angle_alpha   90.00
_cell.angle_beta   90.00
_cell.angle_gamma   90.00
#
_symmetry.space_group_name_H-M   'P 1'
#
loop_
_entity.id
_entity.type
_entity.pdbx_description
1 polymer ?
#
loop_
_entity_poly.entity_id
_entity_poly.type
_entity_poly.pdbx_seq_one_letter_code
_entity_poly.pdbx_strand_id
1 'polypeptide(L)'
;MPREPLGRNKVIEWLFAGLNSVEMATVPWSFFMFSDDHEATPGRKILDNFLQSRLHHMEKELAKREWLADDFSVADIVMVDALRLVDRFNGLEQHSASREYIARATARPAFTKAHADQLAFYAAADLKFQFHAYVGKGDHARLTFERIDERKVVQR
;
A
#
# COMPACT_ATOMS: atom_id res chain seq x y z
N MET A 1 -3.38 -20.72 5.04
CA MET A 1 -2.47 -21.13 6.14
C MET A 1 -2.11 -22.59 5.97
N PRO A 2 -0.82 -22.97 6.09
CA PRO A 2 -0.40 -24.36 6.10
C PRO A 2 -1.08 -25.17 7.21
N ARG A 3 -1.31 -26.46 6.95
CA ARG A 3 -1.83 -27.42 7.95
C ARG A 3 -0.73 -27.88 8.90
N GLU A 4 0.48 -28.02 8.39
CA GLU A 4 1.66 -28.40 9.16
C GLU A 4 2.06 -27.27 10.14
N PRO A 5 2.32 -27.58 11.42
CA PRO A 5 2.61 -26.57 12.45
C PRO A 5 3.79 -25.63 12.15
N LEU A 6 4.93 -26.14 11.68
CA LEU A 6 6.11 -25.32 11.42
C LEU A 6 5.85 -24.33 10.28
N GLY A 7 5.26 -24.78 9.18
CA GLY A 7 4.85 -23.92 8.07
C GLY A 7 3.85 -22.85 8.51
N ARG A 8 2.91 -23.20 9.39
CA ARG A 8 1.99 -22.21 9.97
C ARG A 8 2.73 -21.16 10.80
N ASN A 9 3.69 -21.56 11.62
CA ASN A 9 4.46 -20.64 12.45
C ASN A 9 5.31 -19.69 11.60
N LYS A 10 5.93 -20.18 10.52
CA LYS A 10 6.64 -19.32 9.56
C LYS A 10 5.74 -18.24 8.96
N VAL A 11 4.51 -18.60 8.57
CA VAL A 11 3.54 -17.62 8.05
C VAL A 11 3.18 -16.60 9.12
N ILE A 12 2.96 -17.03 10.37
CA ILE A 12 2.63 -16.13 11.48
C ILE A 12 3.79 -15.17 11.76
N GLU A 13 5.03 -15.66 11.79
CA GLU A 13 6.23 -14.85 11.97
C GLU A 13 6.31 -13.72 10.94
N TRP A 14 6.16 -14.05 9.66
CA TRP A 14 6.18 -13.05 8.60
C TRP A 14 4.97 -12.11 8.60
N LEU A 15 3.80 -12.59 9.03
CA LEU A 15 2.64 -11.74 9.23
C LEU A 15 2.92 -10.67 10.29
N PHE A 16 3.51 -11.06 11.43
CA PHE A 16 3.93 -10.11 12.46
C PHE A 16 5.06 -9.19 11.99
N ALA A 17 6.01 -9.70 11.20
CA ALA A 17 7.06 -8.87 10.60
C ALA A 17 6.47 -7.80 9.67
N GLY A 18 5.44 -8.15 8.88
CA GLY A 18 4.69 -7.20 8.06
C GLY A 18 4.06 -6.09 8.90
N LEU A 19 3.18 -6.46 9.85
CA LEU A 19 2.35 -5.50 10.59
C LEU A 19 3.10 -4.71 11.67
N ASN A 20 4.12 -5.30 12.31
CA ASN A 20 4.78 -4.70 13.48
C ASN A 20 6.24 -4.32 13.23
N SER A 21 6.78 -4.54 12.03
CA SER A 21 8.13 -4.07 11.67
C SER A 21 8.14 -3.26 10.38
N VAL A 22 7.64 -3.81 9.28
CA VAL A 22 7.67 -3.13 7.98
C VAL A 22 6.62 -2.02 7.93
N GLU A 23 5.37 -2.31 8.27
CA GLU A 23 4.28 -1.32 8.29
C GLU A 23 4.62 -0.12 9.19
N MET A 24 5.20 -0.37 10.36
CA MET A 24 5.64 0.66 11.32
C MET A 24 6.72 1.61 10.77
N ALA A 25 7.45 1.22 9.72
CA ALA A 25 8.35 2.11 9.02
C ALA A 25 7.68 2.78 7.81
N THR A 26 6.85 2.04 7.07
CA THR A 26 6.21 2.55 5.84
C THR A 26 5.11 3.60 6.10
N VAL A 27 4.28 3.41 7.13
CA VAL A 27 3.13 4.30 7.38
C VAL A 27 3.57 5.70 7.81
N PRO A 28 4.45 5.89 8.82
CA PRO A 28 4.91 7.22 9.19
C PRO A 28 5.62 7.95 8.05
N TRP A 29 6.41 7.23 7.25
CA TRP A 29 7.06 7.78 6.07
C TRP A 29 6.05 8.24 5.01
N SER A 30 4.98 7.46 4.79
CA SER A 30 3.95 7.79 3.81
C SER A 30 3.19 9.07 4.14
N PHE A 31 3.04 9.44 5.42
CA PHE A 31 2.38 10.69 5.79
C PHE A 31 3.09 11.91 5.21
N PHE A 32 4.43 11.94 5.23
CA PHE A 32 5.19 13.03 4.60
C PHE A 32 4.99 13.08 3.09
N MET A 33 4.91 11.91 2.44
CA MET A 33 4.67 11.83 1.00
C MET A 33 3.26 12.30 0.62
N PHE A 34 2.24 11.90 1.37
CA PHE A 34 0.87 12.35 1.14
C PHE A 34 0.67 13.85 1.42
N SER A 35 1.40 14.41 2.37
CA SER A 35 1.33 15.83 2.70
C SER A 35 2.19 16.73 1.80
N ASP A 36 2.93 16.15 0.83
CA ASP A 36 3.92 16.86 0.03
C ASP A 36 4.95 17.61 0.91
N ASP A 37 5.25 17.05 2.09
CA ASP A 37 6.24 17.60 2.99
C ASP A 37 7.61 17.06 2.56
N HIS A 38 8.50 17.97 2.14
CA HIS A 38 9.87 17.69 1.71
C HIS A 38 10.92 18.29 2.66
N GLU A 39 10.52 18.81 3.82
CA GLU A 39 11.45 19.43 4.76
C GLU A 39 12.37 18.40 5.42
N ALA A 40 13.67 18.66 5.38
CA ALA A 40 14.69 17.79 5.93
C ALA A 40 14.94 18.05 7.43
N THR A 41 14.01 17.61 8.28
CA THR A 41 14.14 17.72 9.74
C THR A 41 14.93 16.56 10.36
N PRO A 42 15.55 16.72 11.55
CA PRO A 42 16.18 15.60 12.26
C PRO A 42 15.23 14.42 12.52
N GLY A 43 13.96 14.71 12.85
CA GLY A 43 12.93 13.70 13.07
C GLY A 43 12.63 12.88 11.82
N ARG A 44 12.49 13.55 10.66
CA ARG A 44 12.30 12.88 9.38
C ARG A 44 13.48 11.99 9.01
N LYS A 45 14.71 12.47 9.18
CA LYS A 45 15.91 11.67 8.89
C LYS A 45 15.94 10.35 9.68
N ILE A 46 15.43 10.34 10.92
CA ILE A 46 15.30 9.12 11.71
C ILE A 46 14.30 8.15 11.07
N LEU A 47 13.14 8.64 10.63
CA LEU A 47 12.12 7.83 9.97
C LEU A 47 12.57 7.32 8.60
N ASP A 48 13.24 8.15 7.80
CA ASP A 48 13.84 7.74 6.52
C ASP A 48 14.87 6.63 6.74
N ASN A 49 15.79 6.80 7.71
CA ASN A 49 16.78 5.77 8.04
C ASN A 49 16.11 4.48 8.55
N PHE A 50 15.03 4.60 9.32
CA PHE A 50 14.28 3.46 9.81
C PHE A 50 13.61 2.69 8.66
N LEU A 51 12.98 3.39 7.72
CA LEU A 51 12.45 2.79 6.50
C LEU A 51 13.55 2.09 5.70
N GLN A 52 14.65 2.78 5.40
CA GLN A 52 15.75 2.20 4.61
C GLN A 52 16.33 0.94 5.28
N SER A 53 16.44 0.93 6.61
CA SER A 53 16.87 -0.27 7.34
C SER A 53 15.92 -1.46 7.13
N ARG A 54 14.60 -1.22 7.16
CA ARG A 54 13.60 -2.27 6.92
C ARG A 54 13.59 -2.74 5.47
N LEU A 55 13.68 -1.83 4.51
CA LEU A 55 13.74 -2.15 3.08
C LEU A 55 14.99 -2.96 2.73
N HIS A 56 16.15 -2.61 3.29
CA HIS A 56 17.39 -3.37 3.09
C HIS A 56 17.30 -4.82 3.58
N HIS A 57 16.64 -5.05 4.72
CA HIS A 57 16.39 -6.40 5.20
C HIS A 57 15.41 -7.15 4.29
N MET A 58 14.31 -6.50 3.90
CA MET A 58 13.33 -7.13 3.01
C MET A 58 13.91 -7.47 1.65
N GLU A 59 14.69 -6.58 1.05
CA GLU A 59 15.35 -6.81 -0.23
C GLU A 59 16.25 -8.05 -0.20
N LYS A 60 17.07 -8.19 0.86
CA LYS A 60 17.92 -9.36 1.03
C LYS A 60 17.16 -10.67 1.17
N GLU A 61 16.01 -10.63 1.84
CA GLU A 61 15.19 -11.82 2.05
C GLU A 61 14.41 -12.19 0.79
N LEU A 62 13.80 -11.20 0.12
CA LEU A 62 13.02 -11.36 -1.11
C LEU A 62 13.89 -11.69 -2.33
N ALA A 63 15.18 -11.34 -2.32
CA ALA A 63 16.12 -11.77 -3.37
C ALA A 63 16.39 -13.28 -3.37
N LYS A 64 16.07 -13.99 -2.28
CA LYS A 64 16.38 -15.41 -2.11
C LYS A 64 15.16 -16.33 -2.22
N ARG A 65 13.95 -15.77 -2.24
CA ARG A 65 12.70 -16.55 -2.14
C ARG A 65 11.61 -15.94 -3.01
N GLU A 66 10.75 -16.80 -3.53
CA GLU A 66 9.59 -16.34 -4.29
C GLU A 66 8.52 -15.73 -3.38
N TRP A 67 8.20 -16.43 -2.28
CA TRP A 67 7.24 -16.07 -1.22
C TRP A 67 7.87 -16.19 0.17
N LEU A 68 7.33 -15.49 1.16
CA LEU A 68 7.95 -15.34 2.48
C LEU A 68 8.03 -16.67 3.25
N ALA A 69 6.99 -17.50 3.16
CA ALA A 69 6.85 -18.74 3.90
C ALA A 69 6.72 -19.96 2.96
N ASP A 70 7.62 -20.02 1.98
CA ASP A 70 7.72 -21.06 0.93
C ASP A 70 6.58 -20.94 -0.10
N ASP A 71 5.32 -21.16 0.31
CA ASP A 71 4.13 -20.96 -0.54
C ASP A 71 3.49 -19.58 -0.32
N PHE A 72 2.78 -19.07 -1.33
CA PHE A 72 1.99 -17.84 -1.19
C PHE A 72 0.98 -17.94 -0.03
N SER A 73 0.99 -16.94 0.85
CA SER A 73 0.25 -16.96 2.10
C SER A 73 -0.34 -15.60 2.47
N VAL A 74 -1.02 -15.54 3.63
CA VAL A 74 -1.53 -14.27 4.17
C VAL A 74 -0.39 -13.31 4.55
N ALA A 75 0.79 -13.83 4.90
CA ALA A 75 1.95 -12.99 5.17
C ALA A 75 2.35 -12.19 3.92
N ASP A 76 2.24 -12.81 2.74
CA ASP A 76 2.56 -12.14 1.49
C ASP A 76 1.55 -11.06 1.14
N ILE A 77 0.26 -11.30 1.39
CA ILE A 77 -0.79 -10.29 1.19
C ILE A 77 -0.48 -9.03 2.00
N VAL A 78 -0.17 -9.20 3.28
CA VAL A 78 0.12 -8.07 4.19
C VAL A 78 1.45 -7.39 3.85
N MET A 79 2.50 -8.15 3.58
CA MET A 79 3.81 -7.57 3.25
C MET A 79 3.76 -6.78 1.94
N VAL A 80 3.07 -7.31 0.93
CA VAL A 80 2.88 -6.62 -0.35
C VAL A 80 2.10 -5.34 -0.16
N ASP A 81 1.08 -5.32 0.68
CA ASP A 81 0.30 -4.10 0.93
C ASP A 81 1.16 -2.99 1.55
N ALA A 82 1.98 -3.32 2.55
CA ALA A 82 2.92 -2.37 3.15
C ALA A 82 3.96 -1.86 2.13
N LEU A 83 4.53 -2.74 1.31
CA LEU A 83 5.57 -2.35 0.34
C LEU A 83 5.00 -1.58 -0.87
N ARG A 84 3.77 -1.86 -1.30
CA ARG A 84 3.10 -1.13 -2.40
C ARG A 84 2.90 0.34 -2.09
N LEU A 85 2.70 0.68 -0.82
CA LEU A 85 2.62 2.08 -0.39
C LEU A 85 3.93 2.82 -0.62
N VAL A 86 5.06 2.16 -0.36
CA VAL A 86 6.39 2.73 -0.61
C VAL A 86 6.68 2.83 -2.10
N ASP A 87 6.34 1.79 -2.86
CA ASP A 87 6.52 1.75 -4.32
C ASP A 87 5.76 2.85 -5.04
N ARG A 88 4.53 3.17 -4.58
CA ARG A 88 3.71 4.27 -5.09
C ARG A 88 4.46 5.60 -5.13
N PHE A 89 5.34 5.84 -4.17
CA PHE A 89 6.12 7.08 -4.03
C PHE A 89 7.60 6.89 -4.37
N ASN A 90 7.93 5.90 -5.21
CA ASN A 90 9.28 5.60 -5.70
C ASN A 90 10.31 5.24 -4.60
N GLY A 91 9.87 4.93 -3.37
CA GLY A 91 10.79 4.58 -2.28
C GLY A 91 11.52 3.24 -2.49
N LEU A 92 11.11 2.44 -3.49
CA LEU A 92 11.72 1.16 -3.85
C LEU A 92 12.59 1.21 -5.12
N GLU A 93 12.97 2.40 -5.61
CA GLU A 93 13.78 2.54 -6.83
C GLU A 93 15.05 1.66 -6.84
N GLN A 94 15.71 1.51 -5.69
CA GLN A 94 16.94 0.72 -5.51
C GLN A 94 16.69 -0.70 -4.97
N HIS A 95 15.43 -1.15 -4.90
CA HIS A 95 15.02 -2.41 -4.29
C HIS A 95 14.29 -3.29 -5.32
N SER A 96 15.04 -3.87 -6.27
CA SER A 96 14.46 -4.60 -7.41
C SER A 96 13.75 -5.88 -7.00
N ALA A 97 14.30 -6.67 -6.06
CA ALA A 97 13.65 -7.90 -5.61
C ALA A 97 12.30 -7.61 -4.92
N SER A 98 12.23 -6.52 -4.17
CA SER A 98 11.00 -6.04 -3.53
C SER A 98 9.95 -5.63 -4.57
N ARG A 99 10.35 -4.90 -5.63
CA ARG A 99 9.43 -4.52 -6.72
C ARG A 99 8.96 -5.73 -7.53
N GLU A 100 9.85 -6.67 -7.84
CA GLU A 100 9.47 -7.92 -8.51
C GLU A 100 8.50 -8.74 -7.68
N TYR A 101 8.72 -8.81 -6.36
CA TYR A 101 7.82 -9.46 -5.42
C TYR A 101 6.41 -8.83 -5.42
N ILE A 102 6.32 -7.49 -5.37
CA ILE A 102 5.05 -6.76 -5.51
C ILE A 102 4.40 -7.09 -6.85
N ALA A 103 5.14 -7.03 -7.96
CA ALA A 103 4.62 -7.26 -9.29
C ALA A 103 4.03 -8.67 -9.42
N ARG A 104 4.74 -9.70 -8.92
CA ARG A 104 4.24 -11.08 -8.89
C ARG A 104 2.95 -11.20 -8.08
N ALA A 105 2.88 -10.58 -6.90
CA ALA A 105 1.72 -10.68 -6.04
C ALA A 105 0.49 -9.96 -6.61
N THR A 106 0.68 -8.79 -7.20
CA THR A 106 -0.40 -7.96 -7.76
C THR A 106 -0.90 -8.45 -9.12
N ALA A 107 -0.07 -9.19 -9.87
CA ALA A 107 -0.49 -9.88 -11.08
C ALA A 107 -1.47 -11.05 -10.83
N ARG A 108 -1.65 -11.48 -9.57
CA ARG A 108 -2.56 -12.59 -9.24
C ARG A 108 -4.02 -12.22 -9.56
N PRO A 109 -4.82 -13.11 -10.17
CA PRO A 109 -6.22 -12.82 -10.49
C PRO A 109 -7.07 -12.39 -9.29
N ALA A 110 -6.80 -12.96 -8.10
CA ALA A 110 -7.47 -12.59 -6.87
C ALA A 110 -7.20 -11.14 -6.46
N PHE A 111 -5.97 -10.65 -6.62
CA PHE A 111 -5.62 -9.25 -6.37
C PHE A 111 -6.32 -8.34 -7.38
N THR A 112 -6.22 -8.67 -8.68
CA THR A 112 -6.86 -7.87 -9.75
C THR A 112 -8.37 -7.73 -9.51
N LYS A 113 -9.04 -8.82 -9.16
CA LYS A 113 -10.47 -8.79 -8.83
C LYS A 113 -10.75 -7.94 -7.59
N ALA A 114 -10.04 -8.19 -6.48
CA ALA A 114 -10.25 -7.44 -5.23
C ALA A 114 -10.02 -5.92 -5.41
N HIS A 115 -8.99 -5.56 -6.17
CA HIS A 115 -8.70 -4.17 -6.51
C HIS A 115 -9.79 -3.52 -7.38
N ALA A 116 -10.29 -4.22 -8.40
CA ALA A 116 -11.39 -3.73 -9.22
C ALA A 116 -12.68 -3.56 -8.40
N ASP A 117 -12.98 -4.52 -7.52
CA ASP A 117 -14.17 -4.51 -6.67
C ASP A 117 -14.15 -3.33 -5.69
N GLN A 118 -13.01 -3.04 -5.03
CA GLN A 118 -12.92 -1.89 -4.12
C GLN A 118 -13.12 -0.56 -4.87
N LEU A 119 -12.54 -0.41 -6.07
CA LEU A 119 -12.67 0.83 -6.84
C LEU A 119 -14.10 1.04 -7.32
N ALA A 120 -14.75 -0.03 -7.78
CA ALA A 120 -16.16 0.01 -8.16
C ALA A 120 -17.06 0.37 -6.96
N PHE A 121 -16.77 -0.17 -5.78
CA PHE A 121 -17.51 0.14 -4.56
C PHE A 121 -17.41 1.63 -4.19
N TYR A 122 -16.20 2.21 -4.18
CA TYR A 122 -16.01 3.63 -3.87
C TYR A 122 -16.59 4.54 -4.96
N ALA A 123 -16.42 4.23 -6.25
CA ALA A 123 -17.03 5.00 -7.33
C ALA A 123 -18.58 5.04 -7.23
N ALA A 124 -19.21 3.92 -6.85
CA ALA A 124 -20.64 3.88 -6.62
C ALA A 124 -21.07 4.73 -5.40
N ALA A 125 -20.23 4.78 -4.35
CA ALA A 125 -20.47 5.64 -3.19
C ALA A 125 -20.38 7.13 -3.56
N ASP A 126 -19.37 7.54 -4.32
CA ASP A 126 -19.17 8.93 -4.73
C ASP A 126 -20.35 9.46 -5.56
N LEU A 127 -20.88 8.64 -6.47
CA LEU A 127 -22.09 8.97 -7.23
C LEU A 127 -23.32 9.18 -6.34
N LYS A 128 -23.49 8.37 -5.28
CA LYS A 128 -24.58 8.52 -4.32
C LYS A 128 -24.45 9.80 -3.50
N PHE A 129 -23.23 10.15 -3.08
CA PHE A 129 -22.96 11.40 -2.36
C PHE A 129 -23.26 12.62 -3.23
N GLN A 130 -22.84 12.59 -4.50
CA GLN A 130 -23.21 13.64 -5.45
C GLN A 130 -24.72 13.73 -5.65
N PHE A 131 -25.42 12.61 -5.85
CA PHE A 131 -26.87 12.61 -6.03
C PHE A 131 -27.63 13.21 -4.83
N HIS A 132 -27.22 12.91 -3.59
CA HIS A 132 -27.82 13.54 -2.40
C HIS A 132 -27.49 15.04 -2.28
N ALA A 133 -26.28 15.46 -2.65
CA ALA A 133 -25.93 16.88 -2.69
C ALA A 133 -26.70 17.66 -3.79
N TYR A 134 -27.03 17.00 -4.91
CA TYR A 134 -27.84 17.57 -5.99
C TYR A 134 -29.34 17.62 -5.66
N VAL A 135 -29.89 16.58 -5.02
CA VAL A 135 -31.32 16.53 -4.65
C VAL A 135 -31.62 17.34 -3.38
N GLY A 136 -30.66 17.48 -2.46
CA GLY A 136 -30.77 18.33 -1.27
C GLY A 136 -30.64 19.84 -1.54
N LYS A 137 -30.40 20.24 -2.80
CA LYS A 137 -30.36 21.63 -3.27
C LYS A 137 -31.57 22.00 -4.13
N GLY A 138 -32.75 21.50 -3.76
CA GLY A 138 -33.99 22.21 -4.05
C GLY A 138 -33.96 23.53 -3.26
N ASP A 139 -33.71 24.62 -3.97
CA ASP A 139 -33.50 25.99 -3.49
C ASP A 139 -32.12 26.32 -2.90
N HIS A 140 -31.40 27.14 -3.68
CA HIS A 140 -30.21 27.94 -3.36
C HIS A 140 -28.80 27.38 -3.71
N ALA A 141 -28.17 28.16 -4.59
CA ALA A 141 -26.74 28.30 -4.89
C ALA A 141 -26.01 27.11 -5.56
N ARG A 142 -25.70 27.30 -6.85
CA ARG A 142 -24.63 26.62 -7.59
C ARG A 142 -23.33 26.75 -6.80
N LEU A 143 -22.88 25.66 -6.19
CA LEU A 143 -21.46 25.50 -5.84
C LEU A 143 -20.86 24.67 -6.96
N THR A 144 -20.08 25.31 -7.81
CA THR A 144 -19.20 24.63 -8.76
C THR A 144 -18.10 23.95 -7.95
N PHE A 145 -18.26 22.66 -7.69
CA PHE A 145 -17.14 21.83 -7.29
C PHE A 145 -16.28 21.65 -8.55
N GLU A 146 -15.10 22.28 -8.58
CA GLU A 146 -14.11 21.96 -9.58
C GLU A 146 -13.78 20.47 -9.47
N ARG A 147 -13.93 19.77 -10.60
CA ARG A 147 -13.62 18.36 -10.77
C ARG A 147 -12.18 18.13 -10.30
N ILE A 148 -11.98 17.41 -9.20
CA ILE A 148 -10.67 16.79 -8.94
C ILE A 148 -10.46 15.83 -10.11
N ASP A 149 -9.55 16.20 -11.01
CA ASP A 149 -9.18 15.34 -12.12
C ASP A 149 -8.41 14.15 -11.56
N GLU A 150 -9.10 13.01 -11.40
CA GLU A 150 -8.51 11.76 -10.92
C GLU A 150 -7.33 11.28 -11.78
N ARG A 151 -7.19 11.77 -13.04
CA ARG A 151 -6.00 11.50 -13.86
C ARG A 151 -4.72 12.10 -13.27
N LYS A 152 -4.82 13.10 -12.39
CA LYS A 152 -3.68 13.67 -11.66
C LYS A 152 -3.34 12.94 -10.36
N VAL A 153 -4.27 12.15 -9.80
CA VAL A 153 -4.08 11.43 -8.53
C VAL A 153 -3.43 10.05 -8.75
N VAL A 154 -3.55 9.50 -9.96
CA VAL A 154 -2.96 8.21 -10.36
C VAL A 154 -1.56 8.37 -10.99
N GLN A 155 -1.12 9.61 -11.28
CA GLN A 155 0.21 9.90 -11.88
C GLN A 155 1.12 10.80 -11.02
N ARG A 156 0.93 10.83 -9.70
CA ARG A 156 1.86 11.50 -8.77
C ARG A 156 2.28 10.57 -7.65
#